data_AF-A0A963WDB7-F1
#
_entry.id   AF-A0A963WDB7-F1
#
_cell.length_a   1.000
_cell.length_b   1.000
_cell.length_c   1.000
_cell.angle_alpha   90.00
_cell.angle_beta   90.00
_cell.angle_gamma   90.00
#
_symmetry.space_group_name_H-M   'P 1'
#
loop_
_entity.id
_entity.type
_entity.pdbx_description
1 polymer ?
#
loop_
_entity_poly.entity_id
_entity_poly.type
_entity_poly.pdbx_seq_one_letter_code
_entity_poly.pdbx_strand_id
1 'polypeptide(L)'
;HIEHRSCSGATTLAGGGQWQSFSLPCLPRDNQLLQIFAGLDSASYNSSWAVFGHDAASDSYLLLEPTDPLQANTGYWYVNTGADYQLSVSGRERRERDIPLYYAAPLVGNLVGHTGMANVPWRDVTVVDGERVLSLAEADPELPGLGLACDQQPVAPECVLSRKMYKWNGAAYQGFDGTTPGMEGSLEAFDGVWVAAHKPGIALRLPALAAAAEGDTGGDEPLTGGQPEQTDPREWTLRLTVESGEQSDPGNLLGRLASARSGKDAHDLEELPPQGDSWLSLLFLNRAWEEEDNWGYTS
;
A
#
# COMPACT_ATOMS: atom_id res chain seq x y z
N HIS A 1 21.51 22.92 16.01
CA HIS A 1 20.74 23.01 14.76
C HIS A 1 20.48 21.60 14.29
N ILE A 2 19.21 21.20 14.17
CA ILE A 2 18.88 19.94 13.49
C ILE A 2 18.85 20.30 12.00
N GLU A 3 19.85 19.85 11.23
CA GLU A 3 19.81 19.99 9.78
C GLU A 3 18.62 19.19 9.25
N HIS A 4 17.64 19.89 8.70
CA HIS A 4 16.55 19.27 7.99
C HIS A 4 17.03 18.96 6.58
N ARG A 5 16.96 17.69 6.18
CA ARG A 5 17.18 17.30 4.79
C ARG A 5 16.05 17.84 3.94
N SER A 6 16.39 18.46 2.82
CA SER A 6 15.43 18.87 1.81
C SER A 6 14.91 17.64 1.07
N CYS A 7 13.64 17.68 0.69
CA CYS A 7 12.95 16.64 -0.06
C CYS A 7 12.25 17.30 -1.25
N SER A 8 12.35 16.71 -2.43
CA SER A 8 11.60 17.14 -3.61
C SER A 8 11.31 15.96 -4.52
N GLY A 9 10.09 15.90 -5.04
CA GLY A 9 9.65 14.87 -5.96
C GLY A 9 8.51 15.35 -6.82
N ALA A 10 8.20 14.60 -7.88
CA ALA A 10 7.01 14.82 -8.67
C ALA A 10 6.41 13.50 -9.14
N THR A 11 5.10 13.46 -9.34
CA THR A 11 4.35 12.32 -9.87
C THR A 11 3.22 12.82 -10.78
N THR A 12 2.77 11.97 -11.69
CA THR A 12 1.59 12.23 -12.52
C THR A 12 0.36 11.69 -11.82
N LEU A 13 -0.65 12.54 -11.63
CA LEU A 13 -1.97 12.14 -11.19
C LEU A 13 -2.91 12.07 -12.41
N ALA A 14 -3.57 10.93 -12.58
CA ALA A 14 -4.39 10.63 -13.75
C ALA A 14 -5.60 11.57 -13.88
N GLY A 15 -5.88 12.00 -15.11
CA GLY A 15 -7.10 12.70 -15.49
C GLY A 15 -8.23 11.76 -15.88
N GLY A 16 -9.18 12.27 -16.68
CA GLY A 16 -10.25 11.46 -17.29
C GLY A 16 -11.29 10.89 -16.32
N GLY A 17 -11.30 11.34 -15.06
CA GLY A 17 -12.20 10.87 -14.01
C GLY A 17 -11.70 9.62 -13.30
N GLN A 18 -10.43 9.24 -13.50
CA GLN A 18 -9.84 8.09 -12.82
C GLN A 18 -9.52 8.41 -11.36
N TRP A 19 -9.81 7.47 -10.48
CA TRP A 19 -9.44 7.55 -9.08
C TRP A 19 -7.99 7.09 -8.89
N GLN A 20 -7.24 7.83 -8.07
CA GLN A 20 -5.86 7.49 -7.73
C GLN A 20 -5.60 7.78 -6.25
N SER A 21 -4.97 6.83 -5.57
CA SER A 21 -4.43 7.06 -4.22
C SER A 21 -3.06 7.71 -4.33
N PHE A 22 -2.77 8.69 -3.46
CA PHE A 22 -1.45 9.30 -3.38
C PHE A 22 -1.10 9.71 -1.94
N SER A 23 0.14 10.11 -1.71
CA SER A 23 0.60 10.71 -0.46
C SER A 23 1.62 11.83 -0.71
N LEU A 24 1.97 12.58 0.34
CA LEU A 24 3.05 13.56 0.28
C LEU A 24 4.38 12.95 0.79
N PRO A 25 5.38 12.72 -0.08
CA PRO A 25 6.66 12.16 0.34
C PRO A 25 7.51 13.15 1.15
N CYS A 26 7.18 14.44 1.06
CA CYS A 26 7.84 15.53 1.76
C CYS A 26 6.83 16.27 2.66
N LEU A 27 7.34 17.02 3.63
CA LEU A 27 6.57 18.02 4.36
C LEU A 27 6.80 19.41 3.73
N PRO A 28 5.90 19.88 2.84
CA PRO A 28 6.01 21.20 2.23
C PRO A 28 5.82 22.31 3.27
N ARG A 29 6.36 23.50 2.98
CA ARG A 29 6.20 24.67 3.87
C ARG A 29 4.74 25.11 3.94
N ASP A 30 4.10 25.15 2.78
CA ASP A 30 2.69 25.46 2.60
C ASP A 30 2.00 24.17 2.15
N ASN A 31 1.29 23.53 3.07
CA ASN A 31 0.68 22.22 2.86
C ASN A 31 -0.84 22.27 2.70
N GLN A 32 -1.43 23.46 2.51
CA GLN A 32 -2.85 23.60 2.21
C GLN A 32 -3.17 23.00 0.84
N LEU A 33 -4.34 22.36 0.73
CA LEU A 33 -4.78 21.68 -0.48
C LEU A 33 -4.57 22.52 -1.75
N LEU A 34 -5.14 23.72 -1.83
CA LEU A 34 -5.03 24.55 -3.05
C LEU A 34 -3.61 25.06 -3.31
N GLN A 35 -2.72 25.09 -2.31
CA GLN A 35 -1.32 25.45 -2.52
C GLN A 35 -0.54 24.30 -3.13
N ILE A 36 -0.82 23.06 -2.71
CA ILE A 36 -0.24 21.85 -3.30
C ILE A 36 -0.73 21.64 -4.73
N PHE A 37 -1.99 21.97 -4.99
CA PHE A 37 -2.64 21.84 -6.30
C PHE A 37 -2.74 23.17 -7.06
N ALA A 38 -1.81 24.11 -6.86
CA ALA A 38 -1.88 25.46 -7.42
C ALA A 38 -1.87 25.51 -8.97
N GLY A 39 -1.51 24.41 -9.65
CA GLY A 39 -1.61 24.29 -11.10
C GLY A 39 -3.01 23.93 -11.63
N LEU A 40 -3.96 23.58 -10.75
CA LEU A 40 -5.35 23.34 -11.09
C LEU A 40 -6.20 24.60 -10.84
N ASP A 41 -7.28 24.76 -11.61
CA ASP A 41 -8.23 25.85 -11.37
C ASP A 41 -8.99 25.62 -10.06
N SER A 42 -8.78 26.51 -9.08
CA SER A 42 -9.48 26.43 -7.79
C SER A 42 -11.00 26.61 -7.92
N ALA A 43 -11.47 27.30 -8.96
CA ALA A 43 -12.91 27.49 -9.19
C ALA A 43 -13.60 26.19 -9.60
N SER A 44 -12.83 25.20 -10.06
CA SER A 44 -13.32 23.90 -10.52
C SER A 44 -13.11 22.77 -9.49
N TYR A 45 -12.68 23.12 -8.28
CA TYR A 45 -12.62 22.20 -7.14
C TYR A 45 -14.04 21.70 -6.78
N ASN A 46 -14.17 20.41 -6.44
CA ASN A 46 -15.44 19.72 -6.20
C ASN A 46 -16.43 19.71 -7.39
N SER A 47 -15.94 19.92 -8.61
CA SER A 47 -16.74 19.79 -9.83
C SER A 47 -16.00 19.08 -10.96
N SER A 48 -14.71 19.41 -11.14
CA SER A 48 -13.84 18.73 -12.11
C SER A 48 -12.69 17.98 -11.45
N TRP A 49 -12.30 18.36 -10.23
CA TRP A 49 -11.31 17.62 -9.46
C TRP A 49 -11.59 17.74 -7.96
N ALA A 50 -11.19 16.73 -7.20
CA ALA A 50 -11.39 16.68 -5.75
C ALA A 50 -10.31 15.84 -5.07
N VAL A 51 -10.08 16.10 -3.79
CA VAL A 51 -9.23 15.27 -2.93
C VAL A 51 -10.01 14.85 -1.70
N PHE A 52 -9.91 13.57 -1.35
CA PHE A 52 -10.58 12.99 -0.21
C PHE A 52 -9.57 12.40 0.77
N GLY A 53 -9.77 12.65 2.07
CA GLY A 53 -9.13 11.89 3.14
C GLY A 53 -9.99 10.70 3.54
N HIS A 54 -9.39 9.66 4.10
CA HIS A 54 -10.11 8.60 4.80
C HIS A 54 -10.01 8.83 6.30
N ASP A 55 -11.15 8.89 6.97
CA ASP A 55 -11.24 8.88 8.43
C ASP A 55 -11.52 7.45 8.91
N ALA A 56 -10.47 6.77 9.34
CA ALA A 56 -10.57 5.41 9.85
C ALA A 56 -11.47 5.29 11.09
N ALA A 57 -11.71 6.38 11.85
CA ALA A 57 -12.58 6.34 13.02
C ALA A 57 -14.06 6.18 12.68
N SER A 58 -14.49 6.84 11.60
CA SER A 58 -15.86 6.77 11.09
C SER A 58 -16.01 5.85 9.89
N ASP A 59 -14.91 5.27 9.41
CA ASP A 59 -14.78 4.54 8.14
C ASP A 59 -15.44 5.27 6.97
N SER A 60 -15.12 6.55 6.83
CA SER A 60 -15.73 7.42 5.84
C SER A 60 -14.70 8.22 5.05
N TYR A 61 -15.07 8.57 3.82
CA TYR A 61 -14.30 9.48 2.99
C TYR A 61 -14.80 10.90 3.20
N LEU A 62 -13.87 11.80 3.47
CA LEU A 62 -14.12 13.21 3.69
C LEU A 62 -13.54 14.00 2.53
N LEU A 63 -14.41 14.73 1.81
CA LEU A 63 -13.95 15.74 0.86
C LEU A 63 -13.16 16.79 1.64
N LEU A 64 -11.91 17.02 1.26
CA LEU A 64 -11.08 18.01 1.94
C LEU A 64 -11.52 19.43 1.56
N GLU A 65 -11.43 20.36 2.49
CA GLU A 65 -11.68 21.76 2.19
C GLU A 65 -10.43 22.40 1.53
N PRO A 66 -10.59 23.45 0.71
CA PRO A 66 -9.49 24.16 0.06
C PRO A 66 -8.32 24.56 0.97
N THR A 67 -8.62 24.84 2.25
CA THR A 67 -7.67 25.27 3.27
C THR A 67 -7.12 24.15 4.13
N ASP A 68 -7.61 22.92 3.95
CA ASP A 68 -7.18 21.80 4.77
C ASP A 68 -5.71 21.47 4.49
N PRO A 69 -4.91 21.26 5.55
CA PRO A 69 -3.52 20.86 5.38
C PRO A 69 -3.43 19.38 5.02
N LEU A 70 -2.75 19.08 3.92
CA LEU A 70 -2.28 17.73 3.63
C LEU A 70 -1.11 17.38 4.54
N GLN A 71 -1.17 16.19 5.12
CA GLN A 71 -0.16 15.66 6.01
C GLN A 71 0.70 14.65 5.27
N ALA A 72 2.00 14.70 5.54
CA ALA A 72 2.86 13.55 5.30
C ALA A 72 2.35 12.36 6.16
N ASN A 73 2.63 11.11 5.81
CA ASN A 73 2.11 9.87 6.45
C ASN A 73 0.63 9.55 6.21
N THR A 74 -0.14 10.43 5.57
CA THR A 74 -1.54 10.18 5.23
C THR A 74 -1.65 9.89 3.74
N GLY A 75 -2.38 8.83 3.39
CA GLY A 75 -2.79 8.61 2.02
C GLY A 75 -4.10 9.32 1.74
N TYR A 76 -4.27 9.75 0.50
CA TYR A 76 -5.41 10.52 0.01
C TYR A 76 -5.92 9.92 -1.28
N TRP A 77 -7.19 10.16 -1.58
CA TRP A 77 -7.76 9.91 -2.89
C TRP A 77 -7.82 11.19 -3.70
N TYR A 78 -7.48 11.09 -4.98
CA TYR A 78 -7.60 12.14 -5.97
C TYR A 78 -8.45 11.65 -7.14
N VAL A 79 -9.27 12.54 -7.68
CA VAL A 79 -9.99 12.35 -8.94
C VAL A 79 -9.99 13.66 -9.72
N ASN A 80 -9.80 13.58 -11.03
CA ASN A 80 -9.84 14.74 -11.93
C ASN A 80 -10.40 14.34 -13.30
N THR A 81 -11.45 15.03 -13.75
CA THR A 81 -12.11 14.79 -15.05
C THR A 81 -11.42 15.48 -16.23
N GLY A 82 -10.44 16.34 -15.96
CA GLY A 82 -9.60 17.00 -16.95
C GLY A 82 -8.44 16.15 -17.46
N ALA A 83 -7.37 16.80 -17.91
CA ALA A 83 -6.13 16.14 -18.28
C ALA A 83 -5.31 15.75 -17.03
N ASP A 84 -4.33 14.86 -17.21
CA ASP A 84 -3.36 14.49 -16.19
C ASP A 84 -2.72 15.72 -15.53
N TYR A 85 -2.52 15.64 -14.22
CA TYR A 85 -1.92 16.70 -13.42
C TYR A 85 -0.54 16.29 -12.92
N GLN A 86 0.48 17.12 -13.17
CA GLN A 86 1.80 16.89 -12.61
C GLN A 86 1.91 17.47 -11.20
N LEU A 87 1.76 16.61 -10.21
CA LEU A 87 1.97 16.97 -8.81
C LEU A 87 3.47 17.08 -8.53
N SER A 88 3.94 18.26 -8.15
CA SER A 88 5.32 18.49 -7.71
C SER A 88 5.32 18.97 -6.27
N VAL A 89 6.06 18.28 -5.40
CA VAL A 89 6.12 18.58 -3.97
C VAL A 89 7.58 18.83 -3.59
N SER A 90 7.82 19.93 -2.87
CA SER A 90 9.13 20.27 -2.32
C SER A 90 8.98 20.70 -0.88
N GLY A 91 9.89 20.27 -0.02
CA GLY A 91 9.77 20.48 1.41
C GLY A 91 10.93 19.90 2.20
N ARG A 92 10.64 19.47 3.42
CA ARG A 92 11.61 18.79 4.30
C ARG A 92 11.27 17.31 4.35
N GLU A 93 12.28 16.47 4.50
CA GLU A 93 12.05 15.07 4.87
C GLU A 93 11.40 14.99 6.26
N ARG A 94 10.40 14.12 6.39
CA ARG A 94 9.86 13.79 7.71
C ARG A 94 10.77 12.74 8.37
N ARG A 95 11.22 13.04 9.59
CA ARG A 95 12.01 12.09 10.39
C ARG A 95 11.15 11.16 11.24
N GLU A 96 9.90 11.56 11.46
CA GLU A 96 8.90 10.74 12.15
C GLU A 96 8.46 9.62 11.20
N ARG A 97 8.84 8.41 11.58
CA ARG A 97 8.67 7.19 10.80
C ARG A 97 7.48 6.36 11.24
N ASP A 98 6.93 6.70 12.41
CA ASP A 98 5.87 5.95 13.06
C ASP A 98 4.54 6.60 12.68
N ILE A 99 3.72 5.83 12.00
CA ILE A 99 2.42 6.24 11.52
C ILE A 99 1.39 5.60 12.44
N PRO A 100 0.74 6.37 13.34
CA PRO A 100 -0.23 5.81 14.26
C PRO A 100 -1.38 5.20 13.45
N LEU A 101 -1.79 3.99 13.84
CA LEU A 101 -2.89 3.30 13.19
C LEU A 101 -4.12 3.31 14.08
N TYR A 102 -5.27 3.48 13.45
CA TYR A 102 -6.56 3.36 14.09
C TYR A 102 -7.04 1.91 14.07
N TYR A 103 -7.70 1.52 15.16
CA TYR A 103 -8.31 0.20 15.32
C TYR A 103 -9.76 0.38 15.81
N ALA A 104 -10.67 -0.32 15.14
CA ALA A 104 -12.06 -0.49 15.57
C ALA A 104 -12.57 -1.90 15.24
N ALA A 105 -13.72 -2.24 15.81
CA ALA A 105 -14.51 -3.42 15.48
C ALA A 105 -15.90 -2.95 14.97
N PRO A 106 -16.33 -3.26 13.73
CA PRO A 106 -15.64 -4.09 12.73
C PRO A 106 -14.30 -3.50 12.29
N LEU A 107 -13.43 -4.35 11.74
CA LEU A 107 -12.11 -3.98 11.26
C LEU A 107 -12.23 -2.90 10.18
N VAL A 108 -11.44 -1.84 10.31
CA VAL A 108 -11.38 -0.71 9.38
C VAL A 108 -9.99 -0.60 8.78
N GLY A 109 -9.92 -0.26 7.50
CA GLY A 109 -8.66 0.01 6.82
C GLY A 109 -8.05 1.34 7.30
N ASN A 110 -6.73 1.44 7.24
CA ASN A 110 -6.01 2.69 7.41
C ASN A 110 -5.36 3.06 6.07
N LEU A 111 -5.70 4.23 5.52
CA LEU A 111 -5.05 4.75 4.31
C LEU A 111 -3.76 5.51 4.68
N VAL A 112 -2.64 4.80 4.62
CA VAL A 112 -1.31 5.26 5.04
C VAL A 112 -0.53 5.81 3.85
N GLY A 113 0.14 6.95 4.04
CA GLY A 113 0.99 7.54 3.03
C GLY A 113 2.47 7.22 3.24
N HIS A 114 3.19 6.84 2.18
CA HIS A 114 4.64 6.71 2.23
C HIS A 114 5.32 8.06 2.54
N THR A 115 6.25 8.07 3.50
CA THR A 115 7.07 9.25 3.79
C THR A 115 8.51 9.08 3.41
N GLY A 116 8.81 9.55 2.21
CA GLY A 116 10.16 9.67 1.72
C GLY A 116 10.19 9.58 0.20
N MET A 117 11.35 9.92 -0.34
CA MET A 117 11.59 9.83 -1.77
C MET A 117 12.17 8.50 -2.21
N ALA A 118 12.69 7.71 -1.28
CA ALA A 118 13.31 6.43 -1.61
C ALA A 118 12.35 5.28 -1.36
N ASN A 119 12.50 4.25 -2.19
CA ASN A 119 11.67 3.07 -2.16
C ASN A 119 11.95 2.26 -0.89
N VAL A 120 10.89 1.83 -0.23
CA VAL A 120 10.94 0.97 0.95
C VAL A 120 10.36 -0.39 0.58
N PRO A 121 11.16 -1.47 0.57
CA PRO A 121 10.61 -2.81 0.45
C PRO A 121 9.60 -3.05 1.58
N TRP A 122 8.40 -3.53 1.26
CA TRP A 122 7.36 -3.69 2.28
C TRP A 122 7.77 -4.63 3.40
N ARG A 123 8.55 -5.68 3.07
CA ARG A 123 9.16 -6.61 4.04
C ARG A 123 10.05 -5.95 5.11
N ASP A 124 10.57 -4.75 4.83
CA ASP A 124 11.43 -4.00 5.75
C ASP A 124 10.62 -3.05 6.67
N VAL A 125 9.31 -2.94 6.46
CA VAL A 125 8.40 -2.22 7.34
C VAL A 125 8.23 -2.98 8.65
N THR A 126 8.11 -2.23 9.74
CA THR A 126 7.97 -2.79 11.09
C THR A 126 6.74 -2.23 11.78
N VAL A 127 6.31 -2.87 12.86
CA VAL A 127 5.16 -2.44 13.68
C VAL A 127 5.64 -2.08 15.06
N VAL A 128 5.30 -0.88 15.52
CA VAL A 128 5.56 -0.44 16.90
C VAL A 128 4.35 -0.79 17.75
N ASP A 129 4.56 -1.64 18.76
CA ASP A 129 3.57 -2.08 19.73
C ASP A 129 4.08 -1.78 21.14
N GLY A 130 3.82 -0.56 21.62
CA GLY A 130 4.41 -0.04 22.85
C GLY A 130 5.93 0.09 22.74
N GLU A 131 6.67 -0.65 23.57
CA GLU A 131 8.14 -0.70 23.53
C GLU A 131 8.70 -1.72 22.53
N ARG A 132 7.83 -2.59 21.98
CA ARG A 132 8.24 -3.63 21.03
C ARG A 132 8.24 -3.06 19.61
N VAL A 133 9.21 -3.49 18.82
CA VAL A 133 9.25 -3.29 17.37
C VAL A 133 9.21 -4.68 16.75
N LEU A 134 8.14 -4.97 16.02
CA LEU A 134 7.87 -6.25 15.39
C LEU A 134 8.18 -6.17 13.91
N SER A 135 8.78 -7.21 13.34
CA SER A 135 8.70 -7.44 11.90
C SER A 135 7.25 -7.72 11.49
N LEU A 136 6.92 -7.61 10.20
CA LEU A 136 5.59 -7.98 9.70
C LEU A 136 5.22 -9.44 10.02
N ALA A 137 6.19 -10.35 9.94
CA ALA A 137 5.98 -11.77 10.29
C ALA A 137 5.71 -12.00 11.78
N GLU A 138 6.25 -11.17 12.67
CA GLU A 138 5.92 -11.22 14.11
C GLU A 138 4.59 -10.55 14.44
N ALA A 139 4.16 -9.55 13.65
CA ALA A 139 2.89 -8.85 13.82
C ALA A 139 1.68 -9.66 13.30
N ASP A 140 1.89 -10.54 12.32
CA ASP A 140 0.89 -11.45 11.77
C ASP A 140 1.50 -12.84 11.57
N PRO A 141 1.78 -13.60 12.63
CA PRO A 141 2.52 -14.86 12.53
C PRO A 141 1.74 -15.93 11.76
N GLU A 142 2.47 -16.82 11.09
CA GLU A 142 1.87 -18.04 10.54
C GLU A 142 1.61 -19.04 11.66
N LEU A 143 0.34 -19.46 11.76
CA LEU A 143 -0.13 -20.46 12.70
C LEU A 143 -0.06 -21.85 12.08
N PRO A 144 0.59 -22.83 12.75
CA PRO A 144 0.74 -24.18 12.22
C PRO A 144 -0.61 -24.81 11.86
N GLY A 145 -0.78 -25.18 10.58
CA GLY A 145 -2.02 -25.80 10.11
C GLY A 145 -3.21 -24.85 9.94
N LEU A 146 -3.03 -23.54 10.17
CA LEU A 146 -4.13 -22.56 10.13
C LEU A 146 -3.90 -21.37 9.19
N GLY A 147 -2.64 -21.03 8.87
CA GLY A 147 -2.32 -19.88 8.02
C GLY A 147 -2.02 -18.63 8.84
N LEU A 148 -2.21 -17.42 8.29
CA LEU A 148 -1.88 -16.18 9.00
C LEU A 148 -2.84 -15.91 10.17
N ALA A 149 -2.32 -15.40 11.28
CA ALA A 149 -3.08 -15.08 12.48
C ALA A 149 -4.21 -14.08 12.19
N CYS A 150 -3.96 -13.08 11.34
CA CYS A 150 -4.93 -12.05 10.99
C CYS A 150 -6.03 -12.51 10.02
N ASP A 151 -5.80 -13.62 9.30
CA ASP A 151 -6.77 -14.19 8.35
C ASP A 151 -7.74 -15.20 9.02
N GLN A 152 -7.54 -15.51 10.30
CA GLN A 152 -8.40 -16.45 11.02
C GLN A 152 -9.80 -15.86 11.29
N GLN A 153 -10.80 -16.74 11.37
CA GLN A 153 -12.15 -16.39 11.79
C GLN A 153 -12.58 -17.26 12.98
N PRO A 154 -12.65 -16.70 14.21
CA PRO A 154 -12.30 -15.33 14.58
C PRO A 154 -10.79 -15.06 14.46
N VAL A 155 -10.42 -13.78 14.34
CA VAL A 155 -9.02 -13.34 14.30
C VAL A 155 -8.26 -13.90 15.50
N ALA A 156 -7.08 -14.48 15.26
CA ALA A 156 -6.29 -15.08 16.32
C ALA A 156 -5.71 -14.01 17.25
N PRO A 157 -5.60 -14.26 18.56
CA PRO A 157 -5.12 -13.28 19.54
C PRO A 157 -3.66 -12.82 19.32
N GLU A 158 -2.88 -13.58 18.54
CA GLU A 158 -1.52 -13.25 18.14
C GLU A 158 -1.45 -12.16 17.05
N CYS A 159 -2.56 -11.89 16.35
CA CYS A 159 -2.61 -10.87 15.30
C CYS A 159 -2.55 -9.45 15.88
N VAL A 160 -1.57 -8.66 15.43
CA VAL A 160 -1.37 -7.25 15.80
C VAL A 160 -1.75 -6.33 14.64
N LEU A 161 -1.21 -6.62 13.45
CA LEU A 161 -1.44 -5.91 12.20
C LEU A 161 -1.36 -6.94 11.09
N SER A 162 -2.29 -6.96 10.13
CA SER A 162 -2.12 -7.78 8.93
C SER A 162 -0.81 -7.40 8.24
N ARG A 163 0.00 -8.41 7.88
CA ARG A 163 1.21 -8.17 7.10
C ARG A 163 0.92 -7.78 5.64
N LYS A 164 -0.34 -7.82 5.22
CA LYS A 164 -0.78 -7.46 3.86
C LYS A 164 -0.97 -5.94 3.76
N MET A 165 -0.45 -5.34 2.70
CA MET A 165 -0.83 -3.99 2.25
C MET A 165 -1.56 -4.06 0.93
N TYR A 166 -2.41 -3.07 0.64
CA TYR A 166 -3.09 -2.95 -0.64
C TYR A 166 -2.81 -1.60 -1.29
N LYS A 167 -2.30 -1.61 -2.52
CA LYS A 167 -2.05 -0.43 -3.35
C LYS A 167 -3.07 -0.36 -4.47
N TRP A 168 -3.65 0.81 -4.70
CA TRP A 168 -4.51 1.01 -5.86
C TRP A 168 -3.66 1.24 -7.12
N ASN A 169 -3.91 0.48 -8.18
CA ASN A 169 -3.15 0.56 -9.43
C ASN A 169 -3.86 1.37 -10.54
N GLY A 170 -5.00 2.00 -10.23
CA GLY A 170 -5.84 2.72 -11.19
C GLY A 170 -7.09 1.94 -11.62
N ALA A 171 -7.10 0.62 -11.45
CA ALA A 171 -8.21 -0.25 -11.82
C ALA A 171 -8.68 -1.18 -10.69
N ALA A 172 -7.74 -1.71 -9.90
CA ALA A 172 -8.00 -2.63 -8.81
C ALA A 172 -6.99 -2.44 -7.66
N TYR A 173 -7.27 -3.09 -6.54
CA TYR A 173 -6.32 -3.19 -5.43
C TYR A 173 -5.35 -4.33 -5.67
N GLN A 174 -4.06 -4.02 -5.67
CA GLN A 174 -2.99 -5.00 -5.66
C GLN A 174 -2.51 -5.23 -4.22
N GLY A 175 -2.62 -6.48 -3.74
CA GLY A 175 -2.11 -6.89 -2.44
C GLY A 175 -0.60 -7.14 -2.46
N PHE A 176 0.06 -7.00 -1.32
CA PHE A 176 1.46 -7.37 -1.11
C PHE A 176 1.64 -7.84 0.34
N ASP A 177 2.40 -8.90 0.58
CA ASP A 177 2.57 -9.49 1.92
C ASP A 177 4.01 -9.44 2.45
N GLY A 178 4.96 -9.00 1.61
CA GLY A 178 6.38 -8.89 1.96
C GLY A 178 7.14 -10.22 2.00
N THR A 179 6.48 -11.36 1.82
CA THR A 179 7.09 -12.68 2.02
C THR A 179 6.88 -13.66 0.87
N THR A 180 5.80 -13.52 0.10
CA THR A 180 5.50 -14.38 -1.04
C THR A 180 6.30 -13.92 -2.25
N PRO A 181 7.08 -14.81 -2.90
CA PRO A 181 7.83 -14.48 -4.11
C PRO A 181 6.96 -13.87 -5.20
N GLY A 182 7.29 -12.65 -5.61
CA GLY A 182 6.52 -11.87 -6.58
C GLY A 182 5.46 -10.95 -5.96
N MET A 183 5.18 -11.04 -4.66
CA MET A 183 4.23 -10.20 -3.91
C MET A 183 4.89 -9.48 -2.73
N GLU A 184 6.21 -9.34 -2.78
CA GLU A 184 6.97 -8.66 -1.75
C GLU A 184 6.55 -7.20 -1.66
N GLY A 185 6.40 -6.53 -2.81
CA GLY A 185 5.96 -5.13 -2.90
C GLY A 185 6.98 -4.12 -2.37
N SER A 186 6.76 -2.86 -2.74
CA SER A 186 7.51 -1.71 -2.22
C SER A 186 6.61 -0.49 -2.11
N LEU A 187 6.91 0.35 -1.13
CA LEU A 187 6.37 1.70 -1.01
C LEU A 187 7.28 2.65 -1.77
N GLU A 188 6.74 3.26 -2.82
CA GLU A 188 7.39 4.28 -3.64
C GLU A 188 6.97 5.68 -3.22
N ALA A 189 7.75 6.68 -3.62
CA ALA A 189 7.38 8.08 -3.40
C ALA A 189 5.96 8.34 -3.92
N PHE A 190 5.16 9.06 -3.14
CA PHE A 190 3.74 9.35 -3.41
C PHE A 190 2.76 8.19 -3.24
N ASP A 191 3.18 7.00 -2.80
CA ASP A 191 2.22 5.91 -2.58
C ASP A 191 1.31 6.18 -1.39
N GLY A 192 0.02 5.91 -1.59
CA GLY A 192 -0.96 5.67 -0.53
C GLY A 192 -1.33 4.19 -0.53
N VAL A 193 -1.27 3.53 0.64
CA VAL A 193 -1.57 2.11 0.78
C VAL A 193 -2.56 1.86 1.92
N TRP A 194 -3.36 0.82 1.78
CA TRP A 194 -4.22 0.34 2.85
C TRP A 194 -3.51 -0.69 3.70
N VAL A 195 -3.66 -0.56 5.03
CA VAL A 195 -3.21 -1.54 6.01
C VAL A 195 -4.30 -1.77 7.05
N ALA A 196 -4.32 -2.96 7.67
CA ALA A 196 -5.32 -3.32 8.67
C ALA A 196 -4.67 -3.56 10.03
N ALA A 197 -5.02 -2.72 11.02
CA ALA A 197 -4.62 -2.91 12.41
C ALA A 197 -5.64 -3.77 13.14
N HIS A 198 -5.19 -4.76 13.90
CA HIS A 198 -6.05 -5.63 14.72
C HIS A 198 -5.87 -5.41 16.23
N LYS A 199 -5.08 -4.39 16.59
CA LYS A 199 -4.79 -4.00 17.96
C LYS A 199 -4.75 -2.47 18.07
N PRO A 200 -5.32 -1.86 19.14
CA PRO A 200 -5.20 -0.42 19.35
C PRO A 200 -3.79 -0.03 19.82
N GLY A 201 -3.42 1.22 19.56
CA GLY A 201 -2.19 1.82 20.10
C GLY A 201 -0.90 1.35 19.40
N ILE A 202 -1.01 0.81 18.19
CA ILE A 202 0.13 0.45 17.36
C ILE A 202 0.44 1.54 16.33
N ALA A 203 1.64 1.51 15.77
CA ALA A 203 2.04 2.35 14.65
C ALA A 203 2.80 1.54 13.59
N LEU A 204 2.64 1.91 12.33
CA LEU A 204 3.45 1.41 11.22
C LEU A 204 4.76 2.19 11.17
N ARG A 205 5.90 1.52 11.20
CA ARG A 205 7.22 2.16 11.14
C ARG A 205 7.90 1.87 9.81
N LEU A 206 8.10 2.92 9.03
CA LEU A 206 8.93 2.88 7.83
C LEU A 206 10.42 2.88 8.24
N PRO A 207 11.30 2.08 7.61
CA PRO A 207 12.72 2.10 7.92
C PRO A 207 13.29 3.51 7.69
N ALA A 208 14.29 3.90 8.50
CA ALA A 208 15.07 5.07 8.10
C ALA A 208 15.79 4.68 6.83
N LEU A 209 15.73 5.56 5.83
CA LEU A 209 16.76 5.59 4.82
C LEU A 209 18.07 5.67 5.59
N ALA A 210 18.86 4.59 5.51
CA ALA A 210 20.26 4.66 5.88
C ALA A 210 20.75 5.93 5.19
N ALA A 211 21.26 6.88 5.98
CA ALA A 211 21.82 8.11 5.44
C ALA A 211 22.73 7.65 4.31
N ALA A 212 22.28 7.86 3.06
CA ALA A 212 22.97 7.36 1.87
C ALA A 212 24.42 7.67 2.14
N ALA A 213 25.25 6.64 2.27
CA ALA A 213 26.58 6.78 2.84
C ALA A 213 27.30 7.84 1.99
N GLU A 214 27.31 9.09 2.48
CA GLU A 214 27.87 10.24 1.80
C GLU A 214 29.38 10.02 1.85
N GLY A 215 29.92 9.19 0.95
CA GLY A 215 31.33 8.85 0.97
C GLY A 215 31.77 7.60 0.22
N ASP A 216 30.90 6.68 -0.20
CA ASP A 216 31.37 5.50 -0.92
C ASP A 216 31.07 5.56 -2.42
N THR A 217 31.86 6.37 -3.13
CA THR A 217 31.91 6.40 -4.60
C THR A 217 32.71 5.21 -5.18
N GLY A 218 32.72 4.07 -4.49
CA GLY A 218 33.74 3.04 -4.62
C GLY A 218 33.25 1.64 -4.99
N GLY A 219 32.11 1.50 -5.67
CA GLY A 219 31.70 0.20 -6.18
C GLY A 219 30.37 0.23 -6.91
N ASP A 220 30.42 0.29 -8.24
CA ASP A 220 29.34 -0.15 -9.14
C ASP A 220 29.16 -1.67 -9.01
N GLU A 221 28.88 -2.19 -7.81
CA GLU A 221 28.14 -3.44 -7.75
C GLU A 221 26.67 -3.06 -7.94
N PRO A 222 26.05 -3.44 -9.07
CA PRO A 222 24.61 -3.35 -9.14
C PRO A 222 24.08 -4.08 -7.92
N LEU A 223 23.10 -3.48 -7.24
CA LEU A 223 22.18 -4.23 -6.40
C LEU A 223 21.48 -5.22 -7.34
N THR A 224 22.17 -6.31 -7.68
CA THR A 224 21.57 -7.48 -8.29
C THR A 224 20.57 -7.90 -7.26
N GLY A 225 19.30 -7.51 -7.50
CA GLY A 225 18.16 -8.11 -6.83
C GLY A 225 18.42 -9.59 -6.91
N GLY A 226 18.77 -10.18 -5.76
CA GLY A 226 19.08 -11.59 -5.69
C GLY A 226 17.91 -12.27 -6.37
N GLN A 227 18.19 -12.97 -7.48
CA GLN A 227 17.19 -13.86 -8.03
C GLN A 227 16.65 -14.64 -6.84
N PRO A 228 15.33 -14.61 -6.59
CA PRO A 228 14.77 -15.34 -5.47
C PRO A 228 15.32 -16.75 -5.59
N GLU A 229 16.08 -17.17 -4.59
CA GLU A 229 16.65 -18.50 -4.56
C GLU A 229 15.45 -19.44 -4.60
N GLN A 230 15.21 -20.05 -5.77
CA GLN A 230 14.06 -20.92 -5.97
C GLN A 230 14.35 -22.19 -5.16
N THR A 231 13.90 -22.21 -3.91
CA THR A 231 14.36 -23.17 -2.91
C THR A 231 13.73 -24.57 -3.06
N ASP A 232 12.68 -24.73 -3.86
CA ASP A 232 12.08 -26.03 -4.15
C ASP A 232 11.64 -26.14 -5.63
N PRO A 233 12.05 -27.19 -6.38
CA PRO A 233 11.65 -27.37 -7.79
C PRO A 233 10.14 -27.61 -7.99
N ARG A 234 9.38 -27.82 -6.91
CA ARG A 234 7.90 -27.86 -6.93
C ARG A 234 7.28 -26.48 -6.84
N GLU A 235 8.07 -25.46 -6.47
CA GLU A 235 7.63 -24.09 -6.42
C GLU A 235 7.63 -23.48 -7.81
N TRP A 236 6.52 -22.86 -8.17
CA TRP A 236 6.41 -22.10 -9.39
C TRP A 236 5.44 -20.96 -9.16
N THR A 237 5.67 -19.85 -9.85
CA THR A 237 4.76 -18.71 -9.88
C THR A 237 4.60 -18.24 -11.32
N LEU A 238 3.41 -17.71 -11.63
CA LEU A 238 2.98 -17.16 -12.89
C LEU A 238 2.27 -15.85 -12.58
N ARG A 239 2.85 -14.73 -12.99
CA ARG A 239 2.18 -13.44 -12.95
C ARG A 239 1.36 -13.28 -14.23
N LEU A 240 0.08 -13.00 -14.07
CA LEU A 240 -0.85 -12.70 -15.13
C LEU A 240 -1.15 -11.19 -15.12
N THR A 241 -1.30 -10.64 -16.31
CA THR A 241 -1.86 -9.30 -16.49
C THR A 241 -3.12 -9.48 -17.32
N VAL A 242 -4.26 -9.09 -16.76
CA VAL A 242 -5.53 -9.13 -17.47
C VAL A 242 -5.78 -7.74 -18.05
N GLU A 243 -6.14 -7.66 -19.31
CA GLU A 243 -6.43 -6.39 -19.98
C GLU A 243 -7.80 -6.48 -20.66
N SER A 244 -8.60 -5.41 -20.53
CA SER A 244 -9.89 -5.28 -21.20
C SER A 244 -10.17 -3.82 -21.53
N GLY A 245 -10.01 -3.46 -22.81
CA GLY A 245 -10.10 -2.07 -23.24
C GLY A 245 -8.97 -1.22 -22.64
N GLU A 246 -9.34 -0.18 -21.88
CA GLU A 246 -8.39 0.70 -21.18
C GLU A 246 -8.07 0.21 -19.76
N GLN A 247 -8.68 -0.90 -19.31
CA GLN A 247 -8.41 -1.49 -18.00
C GLN A 247 -7.27 -2.50 -18.08
N SER A 248 -6.39 -2.46 -17.08
CA SER A 248 -5.32 -3.43 -16.89
C SER A 248 -5.27 -3.80 -15.42
N ASP A 249 -5.21 -5.10 -15.14
CA ASP A 249 -4.99 -5.66 -13.83
C ASP A 249 -3.70 -6.52 -13.83
N PRO A 250 -2.54 -5.91 -13.50
CA PRO A 250 -1.27 -6.62 -13.41
C PRO A 250 -1.08 -7.35 -12.08
N GLY A 251 -2.04 -7.25 -11.16
CA GLY A 251 -1.92 -7.71 -9.78
C GLY A 251 -1.99 -9.22 -9.60
N ASN A 252 -2.19 -9.97 -10.68
CA ASN A 252 -2.57 -11.36 -10.59
C ASN A 252 -1.37 -12.30 -10.50
N LEU A 253 -1.09 -12.91 -9.35
CA LEU A 253 -0.15 -14.04 -9.24
C LEU A 253 -0.90 -15.36 -9.07
N LEU A 254 -0.40 -16.39 -9.73
CA LEU A 254 -0.75 -17.79 -9.47
C LEU A 254 0.51 -18.54 -9.19
N GLY A 255 0.45 -19.51 -8.30
CA GLY A 255 1.60 -20.34 -8.09
C GLY A 255 1.32 -21.52 -7.22
N ARG A 256 2.42 -22.16 -6.86
CA ARG A 256 2.50 -23.16 -5.83
C ARG A 256 3.75 -22.86 -5.04
N LEU A 257 3.60 -22.65 -3.75
CA LEU A 257 4.71 -22.63 -2.80
C LEU A 257 4.95 -24.03 -2.23
N ALA A 258 6.11 -24.30 -1.65
CA ALA A 258 6.39 -25.59 -1.00
C ALA A 258 5.50 -25.78 0.24
N SER A 259 5.12 -24.66 0.88
CA SER A 259 4.15 -24.58 1.97
C SER A 259 2.69 -24.59 1.52
N ALA A 260 2.41 -24.48 0.21
CA ALA A 260 1.04 -24.32 -0.28
C ALA A 260 0.17 -25.52 0.06
N ARG A 261 -1.09 -25.25 0.42
CA ARG A 261 -2.06 -26.28 0.85
C ARG A 261 -3.12 -26.51 -0.23
N SER A 262 -3.93 -27.56 -0.06
CA SER A 262 -5.12 -27.75 -0.90
C SER A 262 -6.22 -26.81 -0.40
N GLY A 263 -6.66 -25.87 -1.24
CA GLY A 263 -7.64 -24.82 -0.87
C GLY A 263 -6.94 -23.53 -0.45
N LYS A 264 -7.68 -22.61 0.22
CA LYS A 264 -7.12 -21.34 0.73
C LYS A 264 -5.97 -21.58 1.69
N ASP A 265 -4.91 -20.81 1.55
CA ASP A 265 -3.86 -20.69 2.55
C ASP A 265 -3.43 -19.24 2.83
N ALA A 266 -2.38 -19.08 3.62
CA ALA A 266 -1.84 -17.81 4.08
C ALA A 266 -1.36 -16.88 2.96
N HIS A 267 -0.98 -17.47 1.82
CA HIS A 267 -0.39 -16.76 0.68
C HIS A 267 -1.44 -16.28 -0.31
N ASP A 268 -2.68 -16.73 -0.17
CA ASP A 268 -3.79 -16.23 -0.98
C ASP A 268 -4.20 -14.83 -0.50
N LEU A 269 -4.20 -13.87 -1.41
CA LEU A 269 -4.57 -12.48 -1.13
C LEU A 269 -6.02 -12.24 -1.50
N GLU A 270 -6.76 -11.64 -0.57
CA GLU A 270 -8.15 -11.29 -0.78
C GLU A 270 -8.28 -9.95 -1.51
N GLU A 271 -8.90 -9.94 -2.70
CA GLU A 271 -9.17 -8.72 -3.47
C GLU A 271 -10.16 -7.84 -2.68
N LEU A 272 -9.76 -6.61 -2.38
CA LEU A 272 -10.66 -5.63 -1.77
C LEU A 272 -11.78 -5.27 -2.76
N PRO A 273 -12.99 -4.94 -2.29
CA PRO A 273 -14.07 -4.53 -3.17
C PRO A 273 -13.60 -3.37 -4.07
N PRO A 274 -13.93 -3.42 -5.38
CA PRO A 274 -13.47 -2.44 -6.35
C PRO A 274 -13.95 -1.04 -5.98
N GLN A 275 -13.14 -0.03 -6.29
CA GLN A 275 -13.59 1.36 -6.25
C GLN A 275 -14.06 1.81 -7.64
N GLY A 276 -15.34 2.17 -7.76
CA GLY A 276 -15.94 2.70 -8.98
C GLY A 276 -16.95 1.77 -9.66
N ASP A 277 -17.50 2.24 -10.79
CA ASP A 277 -18.59 1.57 -11.52
C ASP A 277 -18.10 0.50 -12.51
N SER A 278 -16.78 0.39 -12.72
CA SER A 278 -16.17 -0.57 -13.65
C SER A 278 -14.84 -1.08 -13.11
N TRP A 279 -14.66 -2.39 -13.12
CA TRP A 279 -13.42 -3.06 -12.66
C TRP A 279 -13.18 -4.33 -13.47
N LEU A 280 -11.94 -4.81 -13.42
CA LEU A 280 -11.49 -6.05 -14.04
C LEU A 280 -11.04 -6.98 -12.92
N SER A 281 -11.50 -8.23 -12.92
CA SER A 281 -11.10 -9.23 -11.92
C SER A 281 -10.92 -10.59 -12.62
N LEU A 282 -9.98 -11.39 -12.11
CA LEU A 282 -9.67 -12.71 -12.62
C LEU A 282 -10.20 -13.79 -11.67
N LEU A 283 -11.10 -14.63 -12.18
CA LEU A 283 -11.74 -15.69 -11.39
C LEU A 283 -11.13 -17.05 -11.72
N PHE A 284 -10.53 -17.72 -10.72
CA PHE A 284 -10.06 -19.10 -10.86
C PHE A 284 -11.05 -20.08 -10.29
N LEU A 285 -11.67 -20.86 -11.17
CA LEU A 285 -12.61 -21.91 -10.78
C LEU A 285 -11.89 -23.25 -10.69
N ASN A 286 -11.81 -23.82 -9.48
CA ASN A 286 -11.36 -25.18 -9.28
C ASN A 286 -12.55 -26.08 -8.92
N ARG A 287 -13.02 -26.90 -9.88
CA ARG A 287 -14.17 -27.80 -9.67
C ARG A 287 -13.96 -28.88 -8.60
N ALA A 288 -12.72 -29.07 -8.12
CA ALA A 288 -12.43 -29.97 -7.01
C ALA A 288 -12.60 -29.29 -5.64
N TRP A 289 -12.70 -27.96 -5.61
CA TRP A 289 -13.17 -27.21 -4.45
C TRP A 289 -14.70 -27.21 -4.53
N GLU A 290 -15.37 -27.55 -3.44
CA GLU A 290 -16.84 -27.66 -3.42
C GLU A 290 -17.48 -26.31 -3.83
N GLU A 291 -18.74 -26.30 -4.28
CA GLU A 291 -19.35 -25.12 -4.94
C GLU A 291 -19.31 -23.82 -4.11
N GLU A 292 -19.16 -23.91 -2.78
CA GLU A 292 -19.03 -22.78 -1.85
C GLU A 292 -17.63 -22.14 -1.85
N ASP A 293 -16.62 -22.79 -2.46
CA ASP A 293 -15.22 -22.37 -2.50
C ASP A 293 -14.75 -21.83 -3.89
N ASN A 294 -15.68 -21.50 -4.78
CA ASN A 294 -15.37 -20.90 -6.09
C ASN A 294 -15.00 -19.42 -5.95
N TRP A 295 -13.70 -19.10 -5.91
CA TRP A 295 -13.21 -17.80 -5.46
C TRP A 295 -12.39 -17.04 -6.49
N GLY A 296 -12.55 -15.71 -6.49
CA GLY A 296 -11.80 -14.77 -7.33
C GLY A 296 -10.64 -14.21 -6.56
N TYR A 297 -9.53 -14.94 -6.53
CA TYR A 297 -8.28 -14.41 -6.03
C TYR A 297 -7.16 -14.76 -6.96
N THR A 298 -6.24 -13.83 -7.02
CA THR A 298 -4.90 -14.00 -7.53
C THR A 298 -4.00 -13.54 -6.41
N SER A 299 -3.09 -14.43 -5.99
CA SER A 299 -2.08 -14.12 -5.00
C SER A 299 -1.25 -12.91 -5.40
#